data_AF-A0A658K9A2-F1
#
_entry.id   AF-A0A658K9A2-F1
#
_cell.length_a   1.000
_cell.length_b   1.000
_cell.length_c   1.000
_cell.angle_alpha   90.00
_cell.angle_beta   90.00
_cell.angle_gamma   90.00
#
_symmetry.space_group_name_H-M   'P 1'
#
loop_
_entity.id
_entity.type
_entity.pdbx_description
1 polymer ?
#
loop_
_entity_poly.entity_id
_entity_poly.type
_entity_poly.pdbx_seq_one_letter_code
_entity_poly.pdbx_strand_id
1 'polypeptide(L)' 'IQAYVRRTADDLERVSANLAGHLLYLERTSRPHEAQEVSERIVGLRASVDGLRGVFR' A
#
# COMPACT_ATOMS: atom_id res chain seq x y z
N ILE A 1 10.08 -9.98 17.80
CA ILE A 1 9.34 -8.71 17.55
C ILE A 1 9.96 -7.93 16.39
N GLN A 2 11.25 -7.56 16.44
CA GLN A 2 11.89 -6.74 15.39
C GLN A 2 11.80 -7.35 13.97
N ALA A 3 12.12 -8.64 13.81
CA ALA A 3 12.03 -9.33 12.52
C ALA A 3 10.59 -9.45 12.00
N TYR A 4 9.62 -9.60 12.90
CA TYR A 4 8.20 -9.65 12.55
C TYR A 4 7.73 -8.29 12.01
N VAL A 5 8.03 -7.19 12.71
CA VAL A 5 7.67 -5.84 12.28
C VAL A 5 8.30 -5.48 10.93
N ARG A 6 9.55 -5.89 10.68
CA ARG A 6 10.20 -5.71 9.36
C ARG A 6 9.44 -6.46 8.26
N ARG A 7 9.18 -7.75 8.49
CA ARG A 7 8.44 -8.58 7.52
C ARG A 7 7.05 -8.03 7.23
N THR A 8 6.33 -7.58 8.26
CA THR A 8 5.01 -6.94 8.07
C THR A 8 5.13 -5.69 7.20
N ALA A 9 6.14 -4.84 7.41
CA ALA A 9 6.34 -3.66 6.56
C ALA A 9 6.60 -4.06 5.10
N ASP A 10 7.45 -5.06 4.86
CA ASP A 10 7.75 -5.55 3.51
C ASP A 10 6.50 -6.15 2.82
N ASP A 11 5.68 -6.90 3.56
CA ASP A 11 4.43 -7.47 3.06
C ASP A 11 3.42 -6.37 2.66
N LEU A 12 3.29 -5.31 3.48
CA LEU A 12 2.42 -4.18 3.18
C LEU A 12 2.89 -3.38 1.95
N GLU A 13 4.21 -3.22 1.76
CA GLU A 13 4.76 -2.63 0.54
C GLU A 13 4.42 -3.44 -0.70
N ARG A 14 4.53 -4.77 -0.61
CA ARG A 14 4.18 -5.65 -1.73
C ARG A 14 2.71 -5.54 -2.10
N VAL A 15 1.82 -5.46 -1.11
CA VAL A 15 0.39 -5.23 -1.34
C VAL A 15 0.16 -3.86 -1.98
N SER A 16 0.81 -2.81 -1.47
CA SER A 16 0.73 -1.45 -2.04
C SER A 16 1.16 -1.41 -3.51
N ALA A 17 2.25 -2.11 -3.87
CA ALA A 17 2.73 -2.21 -5.24
C ALA A 17 1.74 -2.93 -6.17
N ASN A 18 1.14 -4.05 -5.70
CA ASN A 18 0.12 -4.76 -6.46
C ASN A 18 -1.12 -3.88 -6.71
N LEU A 19 -1.56 -3.13 -5.69
CA LEU A 19 -2.68 -2.21 -5.80
C LEU A 19 -2.37 -1.06 -6.77
N ALA A 20 -1.13 -0.56 -6.82
CA ALA A 20 -0.73 0.45 -7.79
C ALA A 20 -0.85 -0.07 -9.23
N GLY A 21 -0.51 -1.34 -9.49
CA GLY A 21 -0.76 -1.99 -10.78
C GLY A 21 -2.26 -2.07 -11.11
N HIS A 22 -3.09 -2.38 -10.11
CA HIS A 22 -4.54 -2.42 -10.29
C HIS A 22 -5.16 -1.04 -10.52
N LEU A 23 -4.66 0.00 -9.83
CA LEU A 23 -5.07 1.39 -10.04
C LEU A 23 -4.88 1.81 -11.50
N LEU A 24 -3.71 1.51 -12.08
CA LEU A 24 -3.44 1.79 -13.49
C LEU A 24 -4.43 1.10 -14.44
N TYR A 25 -4.89 -0.11 -14.09
CA TYR A 25 -5.93 -0.79 -14.86
C TYR A 25 -7.29 -0.10 -14.75
N LEU A 26 -7.68 0.35 -13.55
CA LEU A 26 -8.94 1.05 -13.30
C LEU A 26 -8.99 2.42 -13.98
N GLU A 27 -7.88 3.16 -13.96
CA GLU A 27 -7.73 4.43 -14.68
C GLU A 27 -7.89 4.25 -16.19
N ARG A 28 -7.33 3.18 -16.76
CA ARG A 28 -7.45 2.85 -18.20
C ARG A 28 -8.84 2.37 -18.61
N THR A 29 -9.61 1.83 -17.66
CA THR A 29 -10.97 1.32 -17.91
C THR A 29 -12.06 2.31 -17.49
N SER A 30 -11.68 3.57 -17.21
CA SER A 30 -12.60 4.65 -16.84
C SER A 30 -13.50 4.29 -15.66
N ARG A 31 -12.94 3.68 -14.62
CA ARG A 31 -13.62 3.33 -13.37
C ARG A 31 -13.22 4.26 -12.23
N PRO A 32 -13.66 5.54 -12.22
CA PRO A 32 -13.11 6.58 -11.36
C PRO A 32 -13.35 6.33 -9.87
N HIS A 33 -14.52 5.79 -9.49
CA HIS A 33 -14.82 5.49 -8.09
C HIS A 33 -13.93 4.37 -7.53
N GLU A 34 -13.78 3.28 -8.28
CA GLU A 34 -12.91 2.16 -7.90
C GLU A 34 -11.44 2.60 -7.84
N ALA A 35 -11.00 3.43 -8.79
CA ALA A 35 -9.66 4.00 -8.80
C ALA A 35 -9.41 4.85 -7.56
N GLN A 36 -10.37 5.69 -7.16
CA GLN A 36 -10.26 6.49 -5.95
C GLN A 36 -10.13 5.62 -4.69
N GLU A 37 -11.01 4.62 -4.53
CA GLU A 37 -10.95 3.71 -3.37
C GLU A 37 -9.61 2.97 -3.28
N VAL A 38 -9.08 2.50 -4.42
CA VAL A 38 -7.78 1.81 -4.47
C VAL A 38 -6.64 2.78 -4.13
N SER A 39 -6.71 4.02 -4.62
CA SER A 39 -5.73 5.07 -4.30
C SER A 39 -5.69 5.37 -2.78
N GLU A 40 -6.85 5.53 -2.15
CA GLU A 40 -6.95 5.76 -0.70
C GLU A 40 -6.36 4.59 0.10
N ARG A 41 -6.60 3.35 -0.32
CA ARG A 41 -6.00 2.15 0.29
C ARG A 41 -4.48 2.13 0.14
N ILE A 42 -3.95 2.50 -1.01
CA ILE A 42 -2.49 2.61 -1.23
C ILE A 42 -1.87 3.62 -0.27
N VAL A 43 -2.50 4.78 -0.08
CA VAL A 43 -2.03 5.81 0.87
C VAL A 43 -2.01 5.28 2.29
N GLY A 44 -3.08 4.62 2.74
CA GLY A 44 -3.17 4.04 4.08
C GLY A 44 -2.12 2.96 4.36
N LEU A 45 -1.83 2.11 3.37
CA LEU A 45 -0.78 1.10 3.47
C LEU A 45 0.61 1.73 3.60
N ARG A 46 0.90 2.76 2.81
CA ARG A 46 2.19 3.48 2.89
C ARG A 46 2.39 4.14 4.26
N ALA A 47 1.36 4.78 4.79
CA ALA A 47 1.39 5.36 6.13
C ALA A 47 1.65 4.28 7.21
N SER A 48 1.08 3.09 7.04
CA SER A 48 1.32 1.95 7.94
C SER A 48 2.77 1.45 7.86
N VAL A 49 3.33 1.34 6.65
CA VAL A 49 4.74 0.98 6.43
C VAL A 49 5.68 1.99 7.10
N ASP A 50 5.42 3.28 6.90
CA ASP A 50 6.21 4.37 7.49
C ASP A 50 6.17 4.30 9.02
N GLY A 51 4.99 4.04 9.60
CA GLY A 51 4.83 3.80 11.03
C GLY A 51 5.65 2.60 11.54
N LEU A 52 5.59 1.46 10.84
CA LEU A 52 6.34 0.25 11.22
C LEU A 52 7.86 0.46 11.12
N ARG A 53 8.33 1.17 10.09
CA ARG A 53 9.76 1.49 9.93
C ARG A 53 10.25 2.52 10.93
N GLY A 54 9.38 3.44 11.35
CA GLY A 54 9.66 4.40 12.41
C GLY A 54 10.00 3.77 13.76
N VAL A 55 9.53 2.54 14.04
CA VAL A 55 9.84 1.79 15.27
C VAL A 55 11.33 1.45 15.40
N PHE A 56 12.07 1.42 14.29
CA PHE A 56 13.50 1.08 14.29
C PHE A 56 14.43 2.30 14.29
N ARG A 57 13.90 3.51 14.36
CA ARG A 57 14.69 4.74 14.48
C ARG A 57 15.04 5.07 15.92
#